data_AF-A0A7J3AA51-F1
#
_entry.id   AF-A0A7J3AA51-F1
#
_cell.length_a   1.000
_cell.length_b   1.000
_cell.length_c   1.000
_cell.angle_alpha   90.00
_cell.angle_beta   90.00
_cell.angle_gamma   90.00
#
_symmetry.space_group_name_H-M   'P 1'
#
loop_
_entity.id
_entity.type
_entity.pdbx_description
1 polymer ?
#
loop_
_entity_poly.entity_id
_entity_poly.type
_entity_poly.pdbx_seq_one_letter_code
_entity_poly.pdbx_strand_id
1 'polypeptide(L)'
;MSESSVDKNRVQHLEERIKELEAKLAEAESKKETQLLKQKIAQLEATLSKYREELEVAKRKISEMQAPYRDVETKLKEIIGDTGEVTLQYGGYRILILDKHRFPWSQVVELVLDNHFETWLGKENKHLYMCCKPPSE
;
A
#
# COMPACT_ATOMS: atom_id res chain seq x y z
N MET A 1 77.35 -26.88 12.65
CA MET A 1 76.59 -25.85 13.43
C MET A 1 75.90 -24.81 12.53
N SER A 2 76.21 -24.74 11.22
CA SER A 2 75.67 -23.73 10.28
C SER A 2 74.31 -24.10 9.66
N GLU A 3 74.07 -25.36 9.28
CA GLU A 3 72.82 -25.79 8.62
C GLU A 3 71.56 -25.56 9.47
N SER A 4 71.63 -25.87 10.77
CA SER A 4 70.50 -25.69 11.71
C SER A 4 70.02 -24.23 11.82
N SER A 5 70.91 -23.24 11.64
CA SER A 5 70.53 -21.82 11.66
C SER A 5 69.91 -21.37 10.34
N VAL A 6 70.35 -21.94 9.22
CA VAL A 6 69.79 -21.65 7.89
C VAL A 6 68.36 -22.18 7.77
N ASP A 7 68.11 -23.39 8.28
CA ASP A 7 66.77 -23.98 8.30
C ASP A 7 65.81 -23.22 9.22
N LYS A 8 66.27 -22.75 10.39
CA LYS A 8 65.46 -21.89 11.27
C LYS A 8 65.06 -20.58 10.60
N ASN A 9 65.99 -19.91 9.91
CA ASN A 9 65.67 -18.68 9.18
C ASN A 9 64.67 -18.92 8.04
N ARG A 10 64.77 -20.06 7.34
CA ARG A 10 63.80 -20.43 6.30
C ARG A 10 62.42 -20.73 6.86
N VAL A 11 62.34 -21.45 7.98
CA VAL A 11 61.07 -21.71 8.68
C VAL A 11 60.43 -20.40 9.11
N GLN A 12 61.19 -19.52 9.75
CA GLN A 12 60.69 -18.23 10.24
C GLN A 12 60.19 -17.33 9.08
N HIS A 13 60.92 -17.31 7.96
CA HIS A 13 60.50 -16.58 6.76
C HIS A 13 59.22 -17.17 6.13
N LEU A 14 59.07 -18.50 6.14
CA LEU A 14 57.85 -19.14 5.64
C LEU A 14 56.65 -18.86 6.56
N GLU A 15 56.84 -18.85 7.88
CA GLU A 15 55.79 -18.49 8.85
C GLU A 15 55.31 -17.05 8.67
N GLU A 16 56.24 -16.09 8.48
CA GLU A 16 55.90 -14.69 8.18
C GLU A 16 55.08 -14.57 6.89
N ARG A 17 55.47 -15.31 5.84
CA ARG A 17 54.75 -15.33 4.56
C ARG A 17 53.38 -15.97 4.68
N ILE A 18 53.22 -17.04 5.47
CA ILE A 18 51.91 -17.65 5.74
C ILE A 18 51.00 -16.63 6.42
N LYS A 19 51.50 -15.96 7.45
CA LYS A 19 50.73 -14.95 8.19
C LYS A 19 50.33 -13.75 7.31
N GLU A 20 51.20 -13.32 6.40
CA GLU A 20 50.90 -12.27 5.43
C GLU A 20 49.83 -12.72 4.42
N LEU A 21 49.90 -13.96 3.94
CA LEU A 21 48.92 -14.52 3.00
C LEU A 21 47.55 -14.72 3.66
N GLU A 22 47.51 -15.18 4.91
CA GLU A 22 46.28 -15.29 5.70
C GLU A 22 45.60 -13.92 5.89
N ALA A 23 46.39 -12.87 6.21
CA ALA A 23 45.87 -11.51 6.34
C ALA A 23 45.29 -10.98 5.01
N LYS A 24 45.98 -11.21 3.89
CA LYS A 24 45.51 -10.82 2.55
C LYS A 24 44.24 -11.57 2.14
N LEU A 25 44.14 -12.86 2.49
CA LEU A 25 42.96 -13.67 2.19
C LEU A 25 41.74 -13.15 2.97
N ALA A 26 41.88 -12.91 4.28
CA ALA A 26 40.81 -12.36 5.11
C ALA A 26 40.34 -10.99 4.62
N GLU A 27 41.27 -10.13 4.19
CA GLU A 27 40.93 -8.82 3.62
C GLU A 27 40.17 -8.94 2.29
N ALA A 28 40.61 -9.86 1.41
CA ALA A 28 39.95 -10.11 0.12
C ALA A 28 38.53 -10.67 0.30
N GLU A 29 38.34 -11.59 1.26
CA GLU A 29 37.01 -12.12 1.61
C GLU A 29 36.07 -11.04 2.14
N SER A 30 36.54 -10.22 3.08
CA SER A 30 35.78 -9.09 3.62
C SER A 30 35.38 -8.07 2.53
N LYS A 31 36.31 -7.76 1.61
CA LYS A 31 36.03 -6.88 0.45
C LYS A 31 34.97 -7.47 -0.48
N LYS A 32 35.03 -8.77 -0.76
CA LYS A 32 34.05 -9.46 -1.62
C LYS A 32 32.67 -9.45 -1.00
N GLU A 33 32.56 -9.74 0.30
CA GLU A 33 31.29 -9.70 1.02
C GLU A 33 30.70 -8.28 1.05
N THR A 34 31.54 -7.28 1.29
CA THR A 34 31.14 -5.85 1.25
C THR A 34 30.61 -5.45 -0.14
N GLN A 35 31.25 -5.91 -1.22
CA GLN A 35 30.77 -5.65 -2.58
C GLN A 35 29.42 -6.32 -2.86
N LEU A 36 29.24 -7.56 -2.41
CA LEU A 36 27.98 -8.29 -2.58
C LEU A 36 26.83 -7.59 -1.84
N LEU A 37 27.07 -7.14 -0.61
CA LEU A 37 26.12 -6.37 0.17
C LEU A 37 25.77 -5.04 -0.51
N LYS A 38 26.75 -4.32 -1.05
CA LYS A 38 26.50 -3.08 -1.82
C LYS A 38 25.64 -3.32 -3.06
N GLN A 39 25.90 -4.39 -3.81
CA GLN A 39 25.07 -4.74 -4.97
C GLN A 39 23.63 -5.06 -4.54
N LYS A 40 23.47 -5.81 -3.44
CA LYS A 40 22.15 -6.14 -2.91
C LYS A 40 21.38 -4.91 -2.43
N ILE A 41 22.06 -3.96 -1.77
CA ILE A 41 21.48 -2.67 -1.37
C ILE A 41 21.00 -1.90 -2.61
N ALA A 42 21.85 -1.75 -3.62
CA ALA A 42 21.47 -1.04 -4.85
C ALA A 42 20.28 -1.69 -5.57
N GLN A 43 20.23 -3.03 -5.60
CA GLN A 43 19.10 -3.76 -6.16
C GLN A 43 17.81 -3.53 -5.37
N LEU A 44 17.88 -3.59 -4.03
CA LEU A 44 16.74 -3.33 -3.15
C LEU A 44 16.24 -1.89 -3.28
N GLU A 45 17.13 -0.92 -3.38
CA GLU A 45 16.79 0.49 -3.60
C GLU A 45 16.06 0.68 -4.93
N ALA A 46 16.53 0.05 -6.01
CA ALA A 46 15.88 0.09 -7.31
C ALA A 46 14.48 -0.55 -7.27
N THR A 47 14.34 -1.69 -6.60
CA THR A 47 13.04 -2.36 -6.40
C THR A 47 12.08 -1.51 -5.57
N LEU A 48 12.56 -0.88 -4.48
CA LEU A 48 11.75 0.02 -3.66
C LEU A 48 11.29 1.25 -4.46
N SER A 49 12.15 1.81 -5.30
CA SER A 49 11.80 2.93 -6.18
C SER A 49 10.65 2.54 -7.13
N LYS A 50 10.76 1.36 -7.76
CA LYS A 50 9.70 0.84 -8.64
C LYS A 50 8.37 0.66 -7.91
N TYR A 51 8.36 0.05 -6.73
CA TYR A 51 7.13 -0.15 -5.96
C TYR A 51 6.51 1.16 -5.47
N ARG A 52 7.31 2.18 -5.16
CA ARG A 52 6.79 3.51 -4.82
C ARG A 52 6.06 4.14 -5.99
N GLU A 53 6.61 4.05 -7.20
CA GLU A 53 5.95 4.56 -8.40
C GLU A 53 4.64 3.82 -8.69
N GLU A 54 4.64 2.48 -8.63
CA GLU A 54 3.44 1.68 -8.81
C GLU A 54 2.35 2.02 -7.78
N LEU A 55 2.76 2.26 -6.52
CA LEU A 55 1.86 2.66 -5.44
C LEU A 55 1.23 4.04 -5.69
N GLU A 56 2.01 5.02 -6.18
CA GLU A 56 1.48 6.34 -6.52
C GLU A 56 0.52 6.29 -7.72
N VAL A 57 0.82 5.48 -8.74
CA VAL A 57 -0.10 5.23 -9.86
C VAL A 57 -1.40 4.58 -9.36
N ALA A 58 -1.30 3.56 -8.50
CA ALA A 58 -2.48 2.91 -7.92
C ALA A 58 -3.33 3.89 -7.09
N LYS A 59 -2.70 4.74 -6.27
CA LYS A 59 -3.41 5.78 -5.50
C LYS A 59 -4.14 6.76 -6.39
N ARG A 60 -3.52 7.25 -7.47
CA ARG A 60 -4.19 8.14 -8.43
C ARG A 60 -5.39 7.47 -9.06
N LYS A 61 -5.24 6.22 -9.51
CA LYS A 61 -6.34 5.45 -10.09
C LYS A 61 -7.49 5.25 -9.11
N ILE A 62 -7.19 4.94 -7.85
CA ILE A 62 -8.20 4.87 -6.78
C ILE A 62 -8.89 6.22 -6.59
N SER A 63 -8.15 7.32 -6.58
CA SER A 63 -8.72 8.67 -6.42
C SER A 63 -9.62 9.05 -7.61
N GLU A 64 -9.23 8.71 -8.84
CA GLU A 64 -10.03 8.94 -10.04
C GLU A 64 -11.31 8.09 -10.03
N MET A 65 -11.20 6.81 -9.66
CA MET A 65 -12.35 5.93 -9.50
C MET A 65 -13.29 6.41 -8.38
N GLN A 66 -12.77 7.04 -7.33
CA GLN A 66 -13.57 7.56 -6.21
C GLN A 66 -14.18 8.94 -6.47
N ALA A 67 -13.69 9.71 -7.45
CA ALA A 67 -14.16 11.07 -7.71
C ALA A 67 -15.67 11.14 -8.05
N PRO A 68 -16.24 10.25 -8.89
CA PRO A 68 -17.69 10.18 -9.11
C PRO A 68 -18.48 9.90 -7.82
N TYR A 69 -17.95 9.05 -6.93
CA TYR A 69 -18.61 8.71 -5.67
C TYR A 69 -18.62 9.89 -4.69
N ARG A 70 -17.53 10.66 -4.60
CA ARG A 70 -17.51 11.88 -3.75
C ARG A 70 -18.55 12.91 -4.15
N ASP A 71 -18.85 13.02 -5.45
CA ASP A 71 -19.91 13.90 -5.95
C ASP A 71 -21.29 13.43 -5.50
N VAL A 72 -21.58 12.12 -5.61
CA VAL A 72 -22.88 11.57 -5.20
C VAL A 72 -23.09 11.65 -3.68
N GLU A 73 -22.08 11.34 -2.86
CA GLU A 73 -22.22 11.46 -1.39
C GLU A 73 -22.54 12.90 -0.97
N THR A 74 -21.83 13.86 -1.55
CA THR A 74 -22.02 15.29 -1.25
C THR A 74 -23.41 15.74 -1.68
N LYS A 75 -23.83 15.41 -2.90
CA LYS A 75 -25.17 15.70 -3.41
C LYS A 75 -26.27 15.03 -2.58
N LEU A 76 -26.09 13.78 -2.17
CA LEU A 76 -27.04 13.11 -1.29
C LEU A 76 -27.16 13.81 0.05
N LYS A 77 -26.03 14.21 0.67
CA LYS A 77 -26.04 14.97 1.93
C LYS A 77 -26.72 16.34 1.77
N GLU A 78 -26.49 17.03 0.66
CA GLU A 78 -27.12 18.32 0.35
C GLU A 78 -28.64 18.19 0.17
N ILE A 79 -29.08 17.20 -0.61
CA ILE A 79 -30.50 16.96 -0.85
C ILE A 79 -31.20 16.52 0.45
N ILE A 80 -30.63 15.55 1.18
CA ILE A 80 -31.25 14.94 2.35
C ILE A 80 -31.29 15.90 3.55
N GLY A 81 -30.27 16.74 3.73
CA GLY A 81 -30.22 17.72 4.81
C GLY A 81 -30.43 17.08 6.20
N ASP A 82 -31.37 17.61 6.98
CA ASP A 82 -31.72 17.14 8.32
C ASP A 82 -32.70 15.95 8.34
N THR A 83 -33.20 15.51 7.18
CA THR A 83 -34.27 14.51 7.08
C THR A 83 -33.75 13.07 7.10
N GLY A 84 -32.44 12.87 7.02
CA GLY A 84 -31.79 11.57 7.01
C GLY A 84 -30.27 11.64 7.19
N GLU A 85 -29.64 10.48 7.34
CA GLU A 85 -28.18 10.34 7.50
C GLU A 85 -27.62 9.43 6.40
N VAL A 86 -26.57 9.90 5.71
CA VAL A 86 -25.88 9.14 4.65
C VAL A 86 -24.62 8.50 5.21
N THR A 87 -24.47 7.19 5.01
CA THR A 87 -23.29 6.41 5.41
C THR A 87 -22.76 5.62 4.22
N LEU A 88 -21.43 5.56 4.06
CA LEU A 88 -20.80 4.76 3.01
C LEU A 88 -20.83 3.27 3.41
N GLN A 89 -21.31 2.40 2.53
CA GLN A 89 -21.41 0.97 2.77
C GLN A 89 -21.09 0.14 1.51
N TYR A 90 -20.02 -0.66 1.54
CA TYR A 90 -19.61 -1.58 0.46
C TYR A 90 -19.61 -0.96 -0.95
N GLY A 91 -19.02 0.23 -1.12
CA GLY A 91 -18.97 0.91 -2.42
C GLY A 91 -20.28 1.59 -2.85
N GLY A 92 -21.30 1.58 -1.99
CA GLY A 92 -22.55 2.32 -2.14
C GLY A 92 -22.87 3.13 -0.88
N TYR A 93 -24.14 3.50 -0.74
CA TYR A 93 -24.64 4.34 0.35
C TYR A 93 -25.79 3.68 1.10
N ARG A 94 -25.81 3.83 2.41
CA ARG A 94 -26.98 3.57 3.25
C ARG A 94 -27.49 4.89 3.80
N ILE A 95 -28.76 5.16 3.54
CA ILE A 95 -29.47 6.36 3.96
C ILE A 95 -30.46 5.97 5.04
N LEU A 96 -30.25 6.43 6.26
CA LEU A 96 -31.21 6.32 7.34
C LEU A 96 -32.22 7.48 7.21
N ILE A 97 -33.51 7.17 7.18
CA ILE A 97 -34.56 8.18 7.05
C ILE A 97 -35.06 8.53 8.46
N LEU A 98 -34.71 9.74 8.91
CA LEU A 98 -35.09 10.27 10.22
C LEU A 98 -36.52 10.82 10.20
N ASP A 99 -36.88 11.54 9.12
CA ASP A 99 -38.20 12.13 8.93
C ASP A 99 -38.81 11.77 7.58
N LYS A 100 -39.62 10.71 7.56
CA LYS A 100 -40.27 10.18 6.34
C LYS A 100 -41.22 11.17 5.64
N HIS A 101 -41.71 12.20 6.34
CA HIS A 101 -42.68 13.15 5.78
C HIS A 101 -41.98 14.31 5.08
N ARG A 102 -40.82 14.73 5.59
CA ARG A 102 -39.99 15.76 4.97
C ARG A 102 -38.92 15.21 4.04
N PHE A 103 -38.64 13.90 4.10
CA PHE A 103 -37.61 13.28 3.28
C PHE A 103 -37.85 13.51 1.77
N PRO A 104 -36.85 14.01 1.03
CA PRO A 104 -36.96 14.37 -0.39
C PRO A 104 -36.87 13.14 -1.30
N TRP A 105 -37.88 12.26 -1.21
CA TRP A 105 -37.92 10.96 -1.90
C TRP A 105 -37.60 11.04 -3.39
N SER A 106 -38.25 11.94 -4.12
CA SER A 106 -38.09 12.06 -5.58
C SER A 106 -36.65 12.42 -5.98
N GLN A 107 -36.10 13.47 -5.37
CA GLN A 107 -34.75 13.96 -5.68
C GLN A 107 -33.68 12.93 -5.33
N VAL A 108 -33.86 12.22 -4.22
CA VAL A 108 -32.94 11.17 -3.78
C VAL A 108 -32.99 9.98 -4.73
N VAL A 109 -34.19 9.52 -5.12
CA VAL A 109 -34.33 8.39 -6.05
C VAL A 109 -33.81 8.74 -7.45
N GLU A 110 -34.11 9.93 -7.95
CA GLU A 110 -33.59 10.43 -9.24
C GLU A 110 -32.05 10.46 -9.23
N LEU A 111 -31.44 11.07 -8.21
CA LEU A 111 -29.97 11.11 -8.10
C LEU A 111 -29.36 9.70 -8.07
N VAL A 112 -29.97 8.76 -7.36
CA VAL A 112 -29.47 7.39 -7.25
C VAL A 112 -29.57 6.65 -8.58
N LEU A 113 -30.70 6.79 -9.29
CA LEU A 113 -30.92 6.14 -10.58
C LEU A 113 -30.07 6.76 -11.71
N ASP A 114 -29.89 8.08 -11.70
CA ASP A 114 -29.02 8.80 -12.66
C ASP A 114 -27.55 8.38 -12.52
N ASN A 115 -27.16 7.88 -11.34
CA ASN A 115 -25.83 7.32 -11.09
C ASN A 115 -25.79 5.80 -11.23
N HIS A 116 -26.80 5.19 -11.87
CA HIS A 116 -26.89 3.76 -12.15
C HIS A 116 -26.78 2.87 -10.90
N PHE A 117 -27.21 3.35 -9.73
CA PHE A 117 -27.25 2.53 -8.52
C PHE A 117 -28.56 1.73 -8.44
N GLU A 118 -28.44 0.48 -8.02
CA GLU A 118 -29.57 -0.31 -7.54
C GLU A 118 -29.97 0.17 -6.15
N THR A 119 -31.27 0.37 -5.94
CA THR A 119 -31.80 0.84 -4.66
C THR A 119 -32.83 -0.11 -4.09
N TRP A 120 -32.79 -0.31 -2.78
CA TRP A 120 -33.82 -1.03 -2.05
C TRP A 120 -34.15 -0.31 -0.74
N LEU A 121 -35.42 -0.43 -0.36
CA LEU A 121 -35.95 0.09 0.89
C LEU A 121 -36.07 -1.02 1.91
N GLY A 122 -35.67 -0.73 3.13
CA GLY A 122 -35.84 -1.60 4.27
C GLY A 122 -36.34 -0.83 5.48
N LYS A 123 -36.68 -1.59 6.52
CA LYS A 123 -37.07 -1.05 7.81
C LYS A 123 -36.33 -1.81 8.90
N GLU A 124 -35.63 -1.09 9.75
CA GLU A 124 -34.90 -1.65 10.88
C GLU A 124 -35.17 -0.79 12.12
N ASN A 125 -35.45 -1.41 13.26
CA ASN A 125 -35.69 -0.72 14.53
C ASN A 125 -36.68 0.46 14.45
N LYS A 126 -37.75 0.31 13.64
CA LYS A 126 -38.79 1.32 13.33
C LYS A 126 -38.37 2.47 12.40
N HIS A 127 -37.11 2.58 12.02
CA HIS A 127 -36.64 3.56 11.04
C HIS A 127 -36.61 2.96 9.63
N LEU A 128 -37.03 3.75 8.63
CA LEU A 128 -36.86 3.39 7.23
C LEU A 128 -35.41 3.65 6.86
N TYR A 129 -34.85 2.78 6.01
CA TYR A 129 -33.56 3.03 5.38
C TYR A 129 -33.64 2.71 3.89
N MET A 130 -32.79 3.38 3.14
CA MET A 130 -32.60 3.12 1.72
C MET A 130 -31.14 2.74 1.50
N CYS A 131 -30.89 1.63 0.82
CA CYS A 131 -29.55 1.23 0.44
C CYS A 131 -29.41 1.40 -1.07
N CYS A 132 -28.33 2.04 -1.49
CA CYS A 132 -27.99 2.33 -2.88
C CYS A 132 -26.65 1.66 -3.15
N LYS A 133 -26.57 0.70 -4.07
CA LYS A 133 -25.29 0.06 -4.44
C LYS A 133 -25.10 0.03 -5.94
N PRO A 134 -23.85 0.08 -6.42
CA PRO A 134 -23.59 -0.21 -7.82
C PRO A 134 -24.04 -1.64 -8.16
N PRO A 135 -24.58 -1.85 -9.38
CA PRO A 135 -24.93 -3.18 -9.84
C PRO A 135 -23.69 -4.08 -9.73
N SER A 136 -23.89 -5.27 -9.18
CA SER A 136 -22.82 -6.26 -9.10
C SER A 136 -22.66 -6.88 -10.49
N GLU A 137 -21.53 -6.64 -11.16
CA GLU A 137 -21.13 -7.41 -12.34
C GLU A 137 -20.91 -8.90 -12.02
#